data_AF-A0A423Y1F1-F1
#
_entry.id   AF-A0A423Y1F1-F1
#
_cell.length_a   1.000
_cell.length_b   1.000
_cell.length_c   1.000
_cell.angle_alpha   90.00
_cell.angle_beta   90.00
_cell.angle_gamma   90.00
#
_symmetry.space_group_name_H-M   'P 1'
#
loop_
_entity.id
_entity.type
_entity.pdbx_description
1 polymer ?
#
loop_
_entity_poly.entity_id
_entity_poly.type
_entity_poly.pdbx_seq_one_letter_code
_entity_poly.pdbx_strand_id
1 'polypeptide(L)'
;MKEHLLKFSLVLLAGCAGPGDRLPDIQPGHVEMNGNTPCITYAVKPGDRLSFIEIANHSSAGDSFQKIVREDALYPQQGECLPTLGYHFESGNKYVAYYSVDNPRDERERIIEVNFLMP
;
A
#
# COMPACT_ATOMS: atom_id res chain seq x y z
N MET A 1 -33.60 29.49 -17.33
CA MET A 1 -32.26 30.04 -16.98
C MET A 1 -31.69 29.52 -15.66
N LYS A 2 -32.49 29.23 -14.61
CA LYS A 2 -31.98 28.69 -13.33
C LYS A 2 -31.43 27.25 -13.40
N GLU A 3 -31.98 26.40 -14.27
CA GLU A 3 -31.68 24.95 -14.25
C GLU A 3 -30.35 24.56 -14.94
N HIS A 4 -29.84 25.41 -15.82
CA HIS A 4 -28.56 25.18 -16.49
C HIS A 4 -27.35 25.63 -15.65
N LEU A 5 -27.55 26.62 -14.78
CA LEU A 5 -26.52 27.09 -13.84
C LEU A 5 -26.19 26.04 -12.78
N LEU A 6 -27.20 25.28 -12.31
CA LEU A 6 -27.00 24.25 -11.29
C LEU A 6 -26.14 23.08 -11.80
N LYS A 7 -26.32 22.70 -13.07
CA LYS A 7 -25.59 21.59 -13.71
C LYS A 7 -24.12 21.92 -13.96
N PHE A 8 -23.81 23.18 -14.28
CA PHE A 8 -22.43 23.65 -14.47
C PHE A 8 -21.65 23.70 -13.14
N SER A 9 -22.35 23.99 -12.03
CA SER A 9 -21.76 24.02 -10.69
C SER A 9 -21.26 22.64 -10.24
N LEU A 10 -21.99 21.56 -10.53
CA LEU A 10 -21.57 20.19 -10.14
C LEU A 10 -20.24 19.75 -10.75
N VAL A 11 -19.90 20.23 -11.96
CA VAL A 11 -18.63 19.88 -12.63
C VAL A 11 -17.43 20.56 -11.97
N LEU A 12 -17.61 21.74 -11.39
CA LEU A 12 -16.56 22.49 -10.68
C LEU A 12 -16.26 21.95 -9.27
N LEU A 13 -17.18 21.16 -8.70
CA LEU A 13 -17.00 20.48 -7.41
C LEU A 13 -16.34 19.11 -7.53
N ALA A 14 -16.17 18.58 -8.75
CA ALA A 14 -15.38 17.38 -8.99
C ALA A 14 -13.89 17.76 -8.96
N GLY A 15 -13.29 17.76 -7.77
CA GLY A 15 -11.85 17.91 -7.61
C GLY A 15 -11.14 16.68 -8.16
N CYS A 16 -10.75 16.70 -9.44
CA CYS A 16 -9.81 15.73 -9.98
C CYS A 16 -8.41 16.04 -9.46
N ALA A 17 -7.59 15.00 -9.28
CA ALA A 17 -6.18 15.18 -8.98
C ALA A 17 -5.53 16.07 -10.07
N GLY A 18 -4.96 17.20 -9.65
CA GLY A 18 -4.33 18.15 -10.56
C GLY A 18 -2.96 17.66 -11.04
N PRO A 19 -2.39 18.24 -12.11
CA PRO A 19 -1.02 17.92 -12.54
C PRO A 19 0.07 18.18 -11.48
N GLY A 20 -0.27 18.92 -10.42
CA GLY A 20 0.60 19.17 -9.26
C GLY A 20 0.40 18.19 -8.10
N ASP A 21 -0.63 17.35 -8.14
CA ASP A 21 -0.90 16.36 -7.09
C ASP A 21 0.07 15.20 -7.28
N ARG A 22 0.98 15.06 -6.31
CA ARG A 22 2.01 14.04 -6.33
C ARG A 22 1.41 12.75 -5.82
N LEU A 23 0.99 11.89 -6.73
CA LEU A 23 0.64 10.52 -6.40
C LEU A 23 1.90 9.72 -6.01
N PRO A 24 1.78 8.78 -5.05
CA PRO A 24 2.88 7.88 -4.72
C PRO A 24 3.31 7.05 -5.93
N ASP A 25 4.61 6.72 -5.99
CA ASP A 25 5.12 5.80 -7.00
C ASP A 25 4.86 4.35 -6.56
N ILE A 26 4.13 3.58 -7.37
CA ILE A 26 3.80 2.18 -7.07
C ILE A 26 4.91 1.29 -7.61
N GLN A 27 5.53 0.51 -6.73
CA GLN A 27 6.62 -0.39 -7.04
C GLN A 27 6.23 -1.83 -6.73
N PRO A 28 6.58 -2.79 -7.59
CA PRO A 28 6.32 -4.19 -7.31
C PRO A 28 7.23 -4.69 -6.21
N GLY A 29 6.67 -5.39 -5.23
CA GLY A 29 7.42 -6.24 -4.32
C GLY A 29 7.53 -7.68 -4.84
N HIS A 30 8.16 -8.53 -4.03
CA HIS A 30 8.29 -9.96 -4.27
C HIS A 30 7.74 -10.73 -3.07
N VAL A 31 7.20 -11.92 -3.31
CA VAL A 31 6.69 -12.80 -2.25
C VAL A 31 7.26 -14.19 -2.44
N GLU A 32 7.93 -14.67 -1.39
CA GLU A 32 8.33 -16.07 -1.27
C GLU A 32 7.55 -16.73 -0.14
N MET A 33 7.21 -17.99 -0.30
CA MET A 33 6.51 -18.75 0.74
C MET A 33 7.53 -19.49 1.60
N ASN A 34 7.57 -19.18 2.89
CA ASN A 34 8.28 -19.98 3.88
C ASN A 34 7.28 -20.89 4.59
N GLY A 35 7.02 -22.06 4.00
CA GLY A 35 5.90 -22.92 4.40
C GLY A 35 4.56 -22.24 4.14
N ASN A 36 3.80 -21.96 5.21
CA ASN A 36 2.49 -21.28 5.16
C ASN A 36 2.58 -19.82 5.63
N THR A 37 3.75 -19.19 5.51
CA THR A 37 3.95 -17.78 5.86
C THR A 37 4.56 -17.03 4.68
N PRO A 38 3.94 -15.93 4.21
CA PRO A 38 4.50 -15.12 3.14
C PRO A 38 5.67 -14.30 3.67
N CYS A 39 6.80 -14.34 2.98
CA CYS A 39 7.91 -13.42 3.13
C CYS A 39 7.84 -12.40 2.00
N ILE A 40 7.45 -11.17 2.33
CA ILE A 40 7.31 -10.08 1.37
C ILE A 40 8.61 -9.27 1.37
N THR A 41 9.21 -9.04 0.21
CA THR A 41 10.46 -8.29 0.08
C THR A 41 10.38 -7.28 -1.07
N TYR A 42 11.33 -6.35 -1.12
CA TYR A 42 11.47 -5.40 -2.24
C TYR A 42 12.93 -4.91 -2.34
N ALA A 43 13.22 -4.10 -3.36
CA ALA A 43 14.51 -3.41 -3.49
C ALA A 43 14.58 -2.22 -2.52
N VAL A 44 15.12 -2.48 -1.32
CA VAL A 44 15.23 -1.49 -0.25
C VAL A 44 16.21 -0.39 -0.64
N LYS A 45 15.82 0.88 -0.47
CA LYS A 45 16.76 1.99 -0.59
C LYS A 45 17.27 2.43 0.80
N PRO A 46 18.53 2.89 0.91
CA PRO A 46 19.04 3.43 2.16
C PRO A 46 18.19 4.61 2.66
N GLY A 47 17.67 4.49 3.88
CA GLY A 47 16.83 5.50 4.52
C GLY A 47 15.32 5.27 4.40
N ASP A 48 14.90 4.17 3.76
CA ASP A 48 13.50 3.75 3.68
C ASP A 48 12.91 3.52 5.08
N ARG A 49 11.66 3.95 5.25
CA ARG A 49 10.88 3.87 6.48
C ARG A 49 9.47 3.46 6.13
N LEU A 50 8.96 2.41 6.77
CA LEU A 50 7.55 2.07 6.66
C LEU A 50 6.71 3.07 7.44
N SER A 51 5.67 3.61 6.79
CA SER A 51 4.71 4.53 7.41
C SER A 51 3.31 3.93 7.50
N PHE A 52 2.96 3.02 6.59
CA PHE A 52 1.64 2.37 6.57
C PHE A 52 1.72 0.96 5.97
N ILE A 53 0.86 0.07 6.46
CA ILE A 53 0.71 -1.30 5.96
C ILE A 53 -0.78 -1.59 5.81
N GLU A 54 -1.15 -2.12 4.65
CA GLU A 54 -2.48 -2.65 4.38
C GLU A 54 -2.38 -4.07 3.80
N ILE A 55 -3.25 -4.96 4.27
CA ILE A 55 -3.37 -6.32 3.76
C ILE A 55 -4.85 -6.58 3.53
N ALA A 56 -5.23 -6.82 2.28
CA ALA A 56 -6.61 -7.09 1.90
C ALA A 56 -6.74 -8.51 1.34
N ASN A 57 -7.79 -9.21 1.76
CA ASN A 57 -8.16 -10.52 1.24
C ASN A 57 -9.20 -10.35 0.14
N HIS A 58 -8.90 -10.81 -1.08
CA HIS A 58 -9.81 -10.73 -2.23
C HIS A 58 -11.07 -11.59 -2.07
N SER A 59 -11.02 -12.63 -1.23
CA SER A 59 -12.15 -13.54 -1.00
C SER A 59 -13.19 -12.97 -0.04
N SER A 60 -12.84 -12.01 0.81
CA SER A 60 -13.73 -11.38 1.79
C SER A 60 -13.95 -9.91 1.43
N ALA A 61 -15.08 -9.60 0.79
CA ALA A 61 -15.44 -8.23 0.47
C ALA A 61 -15.60 -7.41 1.77
N GLY A 62 -14.64 -6.53 2.06
CA GLY A 62 -14.75 -5.51 3.12
C GLY A 62 -13.73 -5.60 4.26
N ASP A 63 -12.98 -6.69 4.39
CA ASP A 63 -12.01 -6.85 5.49
C ASP A 63 -10.57 -6.67 5.00
N SER A 64 -10.08 -5.43 5.11
CA SER A 64 -8.65 -5.10 4.97
C SER A 64 -8.06 -4.80 6.34
N PHE A 65 -6.99 -5.50 6.71
CA PHE A 65 -6.16 -5.08 7.83
C PHE A 65 -5.39 -3.82 7.43
N GLN A 66 -5.45 -2.78 8.26
CA GLN A 66 -4.74 -1.53 8.04
C GLN A 66 -4.05 -1.09 9.32
N LYS A 67 -2.79 -0.67 9.20
CA LYS A 67 -2.01 -0.20 10.32
C LYS A 67 -1.09 0.96 9.92
N ILE A 68 -1.29 2.08 10.60
CA ILE A 68 -0.33 3.18 10.61
C ILE A 68 0.83 2.79 11.54
N VAL A 69 2.05 2.89 11.04
CA VAL A 69 3.27 2.64 11.80
C VAL A 69 3.67 3.95 12.48
N ARG A 70 3.33 4.10 13.77
CA ARG A 70 3.69 5.29 14.57
C ARG A 70 4.74 4.91 15.62
N GLU A 71 5.79 5.74 15.66
CA GLU A 71 6.99 5.65 16.53
C GLU A 71 7.96 4.51 16.19
N ASP A 72 9.25 4.88 16.16
CA ASP A 72 10.40 4.13 15.65
C ASP A 72 10.17 3.53 14.27
N ALA A 73 10.30 4.39 13.24
CA ALA A 73 10.19 4.02 11.83
C ALA A 73 10.76 2.62 11.58
N LEU A 74 9.92 1.65 11.22
CA LEU A 74 10.41 0.33 10.86
C LEU A 74 11.27 0.51 9.61
N TYR A 75 12.57 0.30 9.76
CA TYR A 75 13.56 0.45 8.69
C TYR A 75 13.75 -0.91 8.00
N PRO A 76 13.21 -1.12 6.80
CA PRO A 76 13.39 -2.38 6.08
C PRO A 76 14.87 -2.64 5.84
N GLN A 77 15.26 -3.91 5.91
CA GLN A 77 16.61 -4.35 5.54
C GLN A 77 16.56 -5.13 4.23
N GLN A 78 17.59 -4.99 3.40
CA GLN A 78 17.64 -5.67 2.13
C GLN A 78 17.62 -7.19 2.32
N GLY A 79 16.63 -7.86 1.71
CA GLY A 79 16.47 -9.32 1.78
C GLY A 79 15.73 -9.83 3.03
N GLU A 80 15.36 -8.94 3.97
CA GLU A 80 14.51 -9.32 5.10
C GLU A 80 13.03 -9.16 4.75
N CYS A 81 12.19 -10.02 5.32
CA CYS A 81 10.74 -9.96 5.11
C CYS A 81 10.16 -8.70 5.76
N LEU A 82 9.31 -8.00 5.00
CA LEU A 82 8.48 -6.94 5.53
C LEU A 82 7.52 -7.48 6.60
N PRO A 83 7.27 -6.70 7.65
CA PRO A 83 6.43 -7.14 8.75
C PRO A 83 4.98 -7.28 8.31
N THR A 84 4.32 -8.35 8.75
CA THR A 84 2.86 -8.56 8.58
C THR A 84 2.09 -8.18 9.85
N LEU A 85 2.80 -7.73 10.89
CA LEU A 85 2.27 -7.27 12.17
C LEU A 85 1.30 -8.27 12.83
N GLY A 86 1.53 -9.56 12.64
CA GLY A 86 0.71 -10.63 13.22
C GLY A 86 -0.58 -10.93 12.47
N TYR A 87 -0.77 -10.38 11.26
CA TYR A 87 -1.89 -10.74 10.41
C TYR A 87 -1.89 -12.25 10.12
N HIS A 88 -3.06 -12.88 10.27
CA HIS A 88 -3.24 -14.31 10.02
C HIS A 88 -3.73 -14.54 8.59
N PHE A 89 -2.92 -15.22 7.78
CA PHE A 89 -3.27 -15.58 6.42
C PHE A 89 -3.95 -16.94 6.36
N GLU A 90 -5.08 -17.01 5.66
CA GLU A 90 -5.81 -18.24 5.43
C GLU A 90 -5.35 -18.90 4.11
N SER A 91 -5.12 -20.21 4.14
CA SER A 91 -4.77 -21.00 2.97
C SER A 91 -5.82 -20.93 1.86
N GLY A 92 -5.39 -20.92 0.60
CA GLY A 92 -6.26 -20.87 -0.58
C GLY A 92 -6.84 -19.50 -0.91
N ASN A 93 -6.64 -18.48 -0.06
CA ASN A 93 -7.10 -17.12 -0.32
C ASN A 93 -6.06 -16.29 -1.08
N LYS A 94 -6.56 -15.37 -1.91
CA LYS A 94 -5.75 -14.38 -2.61
C LYS A 94 -5.68 -13.10 -1.80
N TYR A 95 -4.47 -12.57 -1.67
CA TYR A 95 -4.19 -11.36 -0.92
C TYR A 95 -3.49 -10.34 -1.79
N VAL A 96 -3.75 -9.07 -1.46
CA VAL A 96 -2.92 -7.95 -1.85
C VAL A 96 -2.40 -7.28 -0.59
N ALA A 97 -1.11 -6.95 -0.57
CA ALA A 97 -0.52 -6.15 0.50
C ALA A 97 0.13 -4.89 -0.07
N TYR A 98 -0.09 -3.78 0.62
CA TYR A 98 0.46 -2.47 0.32
C TYR A 98 1.31 -2.01 1.49
N TYR A 99 2.53 -1.57 1.19
CA TYR A 99 3.43 -0.96 2.16
C TYR A 99 3.80 0.43 1.70
N SER A 100 3.36 1.45 2.44
CA SER A 100 3.86 2.80 2.25
C SER A 100 5.27 2.93 2.81
N VAL A 101 6.17 3.41 1.96
CA VAL A 101 7.56 3.66 2.27
C VAL A 101 7.86 5.13 2.02
N ASP A 102 8.25 5.82 3.08
CA ASP A 102 8.80 7.16 3.02
C ASP A 102 10.33 7.10 3.08
N ASN A 103 11.01 7.97 2.34
CA ASN A 103 12.45 8.13 2.44
C ASN A 103 12.78 9.63 2.47
N PRO A 104 13.48 10.13 3.51
CA PRO A 104 13.84 11.56 3.60
C PRO A 104 14.69 12.10 2.43
N ARG A 105 15.28 11.21 1.63
CA ARG A 105 16.08 11.55 0.45
C ARG A 105 15.27 11.51 -0.85
N ASP A 106 14.07 10.94 -0.82
CA ASP A 106 13.16 10.91 -1.96
C ASP A 106 12.11 12.02 -1.79
N GLU A 107 11.69 12.64 -2.90
CA GLU A 107 10.65 13.69 -2.88
C GLU A 107 9.23 13.12 -2.79
N ARG A 108 9.07 11.79 -2.92
CA ARG A 108 7.77 11.12 -3.03
C ARG A 108 7.75 9.84 -2.19
N GLU A 109 6.63 9.63 -1.52
CA GLU A 109 6.24 8.35 -0.94
C GLU A 109 6.18 7.29 -2.06
N ARG A 110 6.56 6.07 -1.70
CA ARG A 110 6.44 4.89 -2.56
C ARG A 110 5.47 3.91 -1.94
N ILE A 111 4.71 3.23 -2.77
CA ILE A 111 3.86 2.12 -2.35
C ILE A 111 4.46 0.84 -2.90
N ILE A 112 4.85 -0.08 -2.03
CA ILE A 112 5.23 -1.43 -2.44
C ILE A 112 3.95 -2.27 -2.48
N GLU A 113 3.61 -2.75 -3.66
CA GLU A 113 2.44 -3.61 -3.88
C GLU A 113 2.87 -5.04 -4.16
N VAL A 114 2.22 -6.00 -3.48
CA VAL A 114 2.36 -7.42 -3.78
C VAL A 114 1.01 -8.11 -3.82
N ASN A 115 0.85 -8.99 -4.80
CA ASN A 115 -0.30 -9.87 -4.94
C ASN A 115 0.16 -11.32 -4.81
N PHE A 116 -0.50 -12.13 -3.98
CA PHE A 116 -0.12 -13.52 -3.79
C PHE A 116 -1.31 -14.41 -3.41
N LEU A 117 -1.16 -15.71 -3.66
CA LEU A 117 -2.09 -16.76 -3.28
C LEU A 117 -1.46 -17.57 -2.15
N MET A 118 -2.15 -17.72 -1.02
CA MET A 118 -1.68 -18.61 0.03
C MET A 118 -1.84 -20.08 -0.38
N PRO A 119 -0.81 -20.92 -0.17
CA PRO A 119 -0.84 -22.34 -0.50
C PRO A 119 -1.90 -23.11 0.29
#